data_AF-A0A1A8QBW8-F1
#
_entry.id   AF-A0A1A8QBW8-F1
#
_cell.length_a   1.000
_cell.length_b   1.000
_cell.length_c   1.000
_cell.angle_alpha   90.00
_cell.angle_beta   90.00
_cell.angle_gamma   90.00
#
_symmetry.space_group_name_H-M   'P 1'
#
loop_
_entity.id
_entity.type
_entity.pdbx_description
1 polymer ?
#
loop_
_entity_poly.entity_id
_entity_poly.type
_entity_poly.pdbx_seq_one_letter_code
_entity_poly.pdbx_strand_id
1 'polypeptide(L)'
;RHEPSLPSTVNKHNATLELTSWDPDLNGLYQCEASNDYGAQKTFLYVHLSSASGGSQAGWILFGLLLALTISAAAFLFFRKHTKIPSFRRREASHDTPLEQNEPIRPSGDSS
;
A
#
# COMPACT_ATOMS: atom_id res chain seq x y z
N ARG A 1 -40.68 33.79 13.51
CA ARG A 1 -39.53 33.25 12.75
C ARG A 1 -39.05 32.03 13.51
N HIS A 2 -39.16 30.83 12.95
CA HIS A 2 -38.68 29.60 13.63
C HIS A 2 -37.17 29.53 13.42
N GLU A 3 -36.40 29.67 14.48
CA GLU A 3 -34.98 29.30 14.51
C GLU A 3 -34.92 27.77 14.54
N PRO A 4 -34.35 27.11 13.51
CA PRO A 4 -34.10 25.68 13.57
C PRO A 4 -33.19 25.38 14.77
N SER A 5 -33.54 24.37 15.57
CA SER A 5 -32.69 23.91 16.66
C SER A 5 -31.38 23.35 16.11
N LEU A 6 -30.26 23.78 16.66
CA LEU A 6 -28.94 23.24 16.34
C LEU A 6 -28.84 21.76 16.77
N PRO A 7 -28.05 20.94 16.06
CA PRO A 7 -27.76 19.56 16.49
C PRO A 7 -27.08 19.53 17.87
N SER A 8 -27.25 18.45 18.63
CA SER A 8 -26.65 18.30 19.98
C SER A 8 -25.11 18.30 19.99
N THR A 9 -24.49 18.04 18.85
CA THR A 9 -23.05 18.11 18.63
C THR A 9 -22.54 19.51 18.28
N VAL A 10 -23.43 20.51 18.22
CA VAL A 10 -23.08 21.90 17.92
C VAL A 10 -23.38 22.78 19.13
N ASN A 11 -22.34 23.36 19.69
CA ASN A 11 -22.45 24.33 20.78
C ASN A 11 -22.39 25.75 20.23
N LYS A 12 -23.23 26.64 20.76
CA LYS A 12 -23.20 28.06 20.43
C LYS A 12 -22.65 28.85 21.61
N HIS A 13 -21.54 29.53 21.39
CA HIS A 13 -20.94 30.44 22.35
C HIS A 13 -20.88 31.84 21.73
N ASN A 14 -21.82 32.72 22.11
CA ASN A 14 -21.99 34.06 21.54
C ASN A 14 -22.15 34.02 20.00
N ALA A 15 -21.16 34.57 19.28
CA ALA A 15 -21.08 34.60 17.82
C ALA A 15 -20.29 33.41 17.23
N THR A 16 -19.84 32.47 18.06
CA THR A 16 -19.05 31.31 17.67
C THR A 16 -19.90 30.04 17.72
N LEU A 17 -19.78 29.23 16.66
CA LEU A 17 -20.33 27.88 16.58
C LEU A 17 -19.19 26.87 16.71
N GLU A 18 -19.25 26.04 17.75
CA GLU A 18 -18.28 24.98 18.00
C GLU A 18 -18.91 23.63 17.64
N LEU A 19 -18.26 22.92 16.70
CA LEU A 19 -18.65 21.56 16.33
C LEU A 19 -17.82 20.61 17.19
N THR A 20 -18.50 19.84 18.06
CA THR A 20 -17.85 18.89 18.98
C THR A 20 -17.61 17.52 18.35
N SER A 21 -18.18 17.25 17.18
CA SER A 21 -17.91 16.06 16.39
C SER A 21 -17.53 16.41 14.94
N TRP A 22 -16.69 15.57 14.34
CA TRP A 22 -16.39 15.58 12.90
C TRP A 22 -17.32 14.59 12.19
N ASP A 23 -18.62 14.85 12.27
CA ASP A 23 -19.65 14.00 11.69
C ASP A 23 -20.09 14.56 10.33
N PRO A 24 -20.11 13.77 9.23
CA PRO A 24 -20.69 14.21 7.96
C PRO A 24 -22.17 14.64 8.08
N ASP A 25 -22.90 14.26 9.12
CA ASP A 25 -24.26 14.75 9.38
C ASP A 25 -24.31 16.25 9.71
N LEU A 26 -23.17 16.85 10.07
CA LEU A 26 -23.00 18.30 10.25
C LEU A 26 -22.68 19.03 8.93
N ASN A 27 -22.71 18.34 7.79
CA ASN A 27 -22.51 18.98 6.49
C ASN A 27 -23.72 19.81 6.10
N GLY A 28 -23.49 21.07 5.70
CA GLY A 28 -24.60 21.92 5.30
C GLY A 28 -24.28 23.41 5.24
N LEU A 29 -25.32 24.19 4.95
CA LEU A 29 -25.26 25.65 4.92
C LEU A 29 -25.65 26.21 6.29
N TYR A 30 -24.69 26.84 6.95
CA TYR A 30 -24.87 27.51 8.22
C TYR A 30 -25.21 28.97 7.97
N GLN A 31 -26.19 29.49 8.71
CA GLN A 31 -26.57 30.90 8.67
C GLN A 31 -26.21 31.58 9.98
N CYS A 32 -25.61 32.77 9.89
CA CYS A 32 -25.43 33.66 11.02
C CYS A 32 -26.22 34.95 10.76
N GLU A 33 -26.97 35.40 11.77
CA GLU A 33 -27.70 36.67 11.74
C GLU A 33 -27.20 37.56 12.88
N ALA A 34 -26.75 38.76 12.54
CA ALA A 34 -26.39 39.80 13.50
C ALA A 34 -27.40 40.95 13.41
N SER A 35 -27.99 41.33 14.53
CA SER A 35 -28.96 42.41 14.63
C SER A 35 -28.51 43.48 15.61
N ASN A 36 -28.70 44.75 15.25
CA ASN A 36 -28.57 45.91 16.13
C ASN A 36 -29.79 46.82 15.98
N ASP A 37 -29.80 47.97 16.68
CA ASP A 37 -30.93 48.91 16.67
C ASP A 37 -31.22 49.52 15.28
N TYR A 38 -30.27 49.43 14.35
CA TYR A 38 -30.35 50.01 13.01
C TYR A 38 -30.74 48.97 11.94
N GLY A 39 -30.73 47.67 12.26
CA GLY A 39 -31.10 46.61 11.32
C GLY A 39 -30.50 45.24 11.63
N ALA A 40 -30.67 44.32 10.69
CA ALA A 40 -30.13 42.97 10.78
C ALA A 40 -29.44 42.56 9.47
N GLN A 41 -28.31 41.87 9.60
CA GLN A 41 -27.55 41.31 8.49
C GLN A 41 -27.45 39.79 8.63
N LYS A 42 -27.57 39.07 7.51
CA LYS A 42 -27.38 37.63 7.43
C LYS A 42 -26.16 37.28 6.60
N THR A 43 -25.42 36.29 7.04
CA THR A 43 -24.31 35.67 6.30
C THR A 43 -24.46 34.16 6.30
N PHE A 44 -23.86 33.51 5.31
CA PHE A 44 -23.94 32.07 5.11
C PHE A 44 -22.54 31.46 4.96
N LEU A 45 -22.34 30.29 5.55
CA LEU A 45 -21.10 29.52 5.47
C LEU A 45 -21.44 28.07 5.13
N TYR A 46 -20.88 27.55 4.05
CA TYR A 46 -21.03 26.14 3.71
C TYR A 46 -19.92 25.32 4.39
N VAL A 47 -20.31 24.33 5.19
CA VAL A 47 -19.39 23.45 5.92
C VAL A 47 -19.48 22.06 5.31
N HIS A 48 -18.32 21.50 4.97
CA HIS A 48 -18.20 20.16 4.43
C HIS A 48 -17.10 19.40 5.18
N LEU A 49 -17.52 18.53 6.08
CA LEU A 49 -16.72 17.59 6.84
C LEU A 49 -16.65 16.30 6.03
N SER A 50 -15.44 15.98 5.59
CA SER A 50 -15.15 14.67 5.01
C SER A 50 -14.98 13.71 6.17
N SER A 51 -15.87 12.72 6.29
CA SER A 51 -15.70 11.65 7.27
C SER A 51 -14.34 11.01 7.03
N ALA A 52 -13.42 11.10 8.00
CA ALA A 52 -12.13 10.41 7.96
C ALA A 52 -12.29 8.86 8.07
N SER A 53 -13.49 8.33 7.82
CA SER A 53 -13.81 6.90 7.73
C SER A 53 -13.29 6.25 6.45
N GLY A 54 -12.73 7.02 5.52
CA GLY A 54 -11.87 6.47 4.46
C GLY A 54 -10.54 6.01 5.05
N GLY A 55 -10.50 4.75 5.51
CA GLY A 55 -9.33 4.13 6.14
C GLY A 55 -8.02 4.60 5.51
N SER A 56 -7.17 5.20 6.34
CA SER A 56 -5.95 5.94 6.00
C SER A 56 -5.51 5.75 4.54
N GLN A 57 -6.05 6.58 3.63
CA GLN A 57 -5.66 6.53 2.22
C GLN A 57 -4.13 6.67 2.10
N ALA A 58 -3.54 7.52 2.95
CA ALA A 58 -2.09 7.63 3.13
C ALA A 58 -1.42 6.32 3.59
N GLY A 59 -2.06 5.53 4.44
CA GLY A 59 -1.54 4.24 4.92
C GLY A 59 -1.50 3.17 3.82
N TRP A 60 -2.55 3.08 2.99
CA TRP A 60 -2.53 2.19 1.83
C TRP A 60 -1.50 2.60 0.77
N ILE A 61 -1.35 3.91 0.55
CA ILE A 61 -0.30 4.45 -0.34
C ILE A 61 1.09 4.07 0.20
N LEU A 62 1.35 4.31 1.49
CA LEU A 62 2.62 3.98 2.12
C LEU A 62 2.91 2.47 2.07
N PHE A 63 1.89 1.64 2.34
CA PHE A 63 2.00 0.19 2.28
C PHE A 63 2.33 -0.29 0.85
N GLY A 64 1.62 0.22 -0.16
CA GLY A 64 1.89 -0.10 -1.56
C GLY A 64 3.30 0.30 -2.00
N LEU A 65 3.77 1.50 -1.60
CA LEU A 65 5.13 1.96 -1.89
C LEU A 65 6.18 1.07 -1.23
N LEU A 66 5.99 0.71 0.04
CA LEU A 66 6.92 -0.15 0.77
C LEU A 66 6.97 -1.56 0.17
N LEU A 67 5.83 -2.12 -0.22
CA LEU A 67 5.74 -3.41 -0.91
C LEU A 67 6.47 -3.36 -2.26
N ALA A 68 6.25 -2.31 -3.06
CA ALA A 68 6.93 -2.15 -4.34
C ALA A 68 8.47 -2.06 -4.19
N LEU A 69 8.96 -1.32 -3.18
CA LEU A 69 10.38 -1.18 -2.89
C LEU A 69 11.02 -2.51 -2.47
N THR A 70 10.35 -3.26 -1.59
CA THR A 70 10.83 -4.58 -1.14
C THR A 70 10.89 -5.59 -2.29
N ILE A 71 9.85 -5.65 -3.14
CA ILE A 71 9.84 -6.52 -4.33
C ILE A 71 10.94 -6.12 -5.31
N SER A 72 11.10 -4.82 -5.58
CA SER A 72 12.13 -4.30 -6.49
C SER A 72 13.54 -4.63 -6.00
N ALA A 73 13.80 -4.46 -4.71
CA ALA A 73 15.08 -4.81 -4.10
C ALA A 73 15.35 -6.32 -4.18
N ALA A 74 14.35 -7.16 -3.86
CA ALA A 74 14.47 -8.61 -3.96
C ALA A 74 14.74 -9.06 -5.41
N ALA A 75 13.99 -8.53 -6.37
CA ALA A 75 14.20 -8.82 -7.79
C ALA A 75 15.60 -8.38 -8.25
N PHE A 76 16.06 -7.19 -7.87
CA PHE A 76 17.39 -6.70 -8.22
C PHE A 76 18.50 -7.59 -7.64
N LEU A 77 18.39 -8.01 -6.37
CA LEU A 77 19.33 -8.96 -5.76
C LEU A 77 19.29 -10.32 -6.45
N PHE A 78 18.10 -10.81 -6.79
CA PHE A 78 17.93 -12.06 -7.54
C PHE A 78 18.61 -11.99 -8.91
N PHE A 79 18.35 -10.95 -9.71
CA PHE A 79 19.01 -10.75 -11.00
C PHE A 79 20.53 -10.63 -10.86
N ARG A 80 21.04 -9.93 -9.85
CA ARG A 80 22.49 -9.85 -9.58
C ARG A 80 23.11 -11.19 -9.17
N LYS A 81 22.36 -12.05 -8.48
CA LYS A 81 22.79 -13.40 -8.11
C LYS A 81 22.81 -14.32 -9.33
N HIS A 82 21.78 -14.25 -10.18
CA HIS A 82 21.64 -15.09 -11.36
C HIS A 82 22.47 -14.64 -12.57
N THR A 83 22.87 -13.38 -12.64
CA THR A 83 23.83 -12.90 -13.65
C THR A 83 25.28 -13.24 -13.30
N LYS A 84 25.58 -13.62 -12.05
CA LYS A 84 26.92 -14.01 -11.61
C LYS A 84 27.25 -15.50 -11.78
N ILE A 85 26.27 -16.38 -12.04
CA ILE A 85 26.47 -17.81 -12.38
C ILE A 85 25.33 -18.21 -13.34
N PRO A 86 25.58 -18.59 -14.61
CA PRO A 86 26.69 -19.45 -15.06
C PRO A 86 27.41 -18.92 -16.31
N SER A 87 28.67 -18.49 -16.18
CA SER A 87 29.60 -18.54 -17.30
C SER A 87 30.06 -20.00 -17.47
N PHE A 88 29.73 -20.56 -18.64
CA PHE A 88 30.51 -21.58 -19.32
C PHE A 88 30.28 -23.07 -18.98
N ARG A 89 29.08 -23.55 -19.30
CA ARG A 89 28.80 -24.94 -19.73
C ARG A 89 29.36 -25.21 -21.14
N ARG A 90 30.64 -24.92 -21.41
CA ARG A 90 31.28 -25.07 -22.73
C ARG A 90 32.78 -25.42 -22.65
N ARG A 91 33.16 -26.49 -21.97
CA ARG A 91 34.25 -27.35 -22.47
C ARG A 91 33.57 -28.64 -22.90
N GLU A 92 33.37 -28.82 -24.21
CA GLU A 92 34.15 -29.82 -24.97
C GLU A 92 34.01 -31.19 -24.30
N ALA A 93 33.14 -32.11 -24.71
CA ALA A 93 32.95 -32.60 -26.08
C ALA A 93 34.28 -32.82 -26.84
N SER A 94 35.32 -33.26 -26.15
CA SER A 94 36.53 -33.88 -26.71
C SER A 94 37.37 -34.44 -25.55
N HIS A 95 37.88 -35.67 -25.68
CA HIS A 95 38.48 -36.56 -24.63
C HIS A 95 37.45 -37.21 -23.69
N ASP A 96 37.27 -38.52 -23.59
CA ASP A 96 37.92 -39.68 -24.21
C ASP A 96 36.88 -40.81 -24.27
N THR A 97 36.83 -41.55 -25.36
CA THR A 97 36.19 -42.87 -25.38
C THR A 97 37.09 -43.81 -26.16
N PRO A 98 37.99 -44.56 -25.51
CA PRO A 98 38.53 -45.77 -26.09
C PRO A 98 37.46 -46.86 -25.96
N LEU A 99 37.13 -47.45 -27.10
CA LEU A 99 36.40 -48.70 -27.18
C LEU A 99 37.18 -49.77 -26.40
N GLU A 100 36.63 -50.27 -25.29
CA GLU A 100 37.08 -51.53 -24.70
C GLU A 100 35.89 -52.47 -24.52
N GLN A 101 35.59 -53.11 -25.65
CA GLN A 101 35.36 -54.55 -25.83
C GLN A 101 34.60 -55.34 -24.74
N ASN A 102 33.43 -55.83 -25.17
CA ASN A 102 32.60 -56.83 -24.52
C ASN A 102 33.37 -58.09 -24.03
N GLU A 103 32.95 -58.57 -22.85
CA GLU A 103 33.21 -59.86 -22.16
C GLU A 103 32.94 -61.12 -23.04
N PRO A 104 33.46 -62.34 -22.74
CA PRO A 104 32.95 -63.18 -21.63
C PRO A 104 33.89 -64.22 -20.94
N ILE A 105 33.59 -64.50 -19.66
CA ILE A 105 33.58 -65.79 -18.89
C ILE A 105 34.58 -66.94 -19.22
N ARG A 106 35.38 -67.38 -18.21
CA ARG A 106 35.41 -68.76 -17.63
C ARG A 106 36.44 -68.91 -16.48
N PRO A 107 36.11 -69.57 -15.35
CA PRO A 107 37.07 -69.94 -14.29
C PRO A 107 37.50 -71.41 -14.39
N SER A 108 38.78 -71.75 -14.20
CA SER A 108 39.27 -73.04 -13.64
C SER A 108 40.80 -73.13 -13.57
N GLY A 109 41.33 -73.54 -12.42
CA GLY A 109 42.24 -74.70 -12.31
C GLY A 109 43.75 -74.56 -12.55
N ASP A 110 44.48 -74.85 -11.46
CA ASP A 110 45.66 -75.74 -11.34
C ASP A 110 47.12 -75.24 -11.50
N SER A 111 47.89 -75.67 -10.48
CA SER A 111 49.32 -76.05 -10.38
C SER A 111 50.39 -75.04 -10.84
N SER A 112 51.45 -74.79 -10.07
CA SER A 112 52.29 -75.73 -9.32
C SER A 112 53.14 -75.04 -8.25
#